data_AF-A0A832K3I9-F1
#
_entry.id   AF-A0A832K3I9-F1
#
_cell.length_a   1.000
_cell.length_b   1.000
_cell.length_c   1.000
_cell.angle_alpha   90.00
_cell.angle_beta   90.00
_cell.angle_gamma   90.00
#
_symmetry.space_group_name_H-M   'P 1'
#
loop_
_entity.id
_entity.type
_entity.pdbx_description
1 polymer ?
#
loop_
_entity_poly.entity_id
_entity_poly.type
_entity_poly.pdbx_seq_one_letter_code
_entity_poly.pdbx_strand_id
1 'polypeptide(L)'
;MTRLSTAVITITIIVIAATSYGVYRFFAFSSLLKEKIEIVVYLEPAADASRIKTDISRNREVKEIIFVSKDDALRMFRREMGGDSGIFEVMPVNPLPDSFIVRLKAKYAIPDGFEKICSRIKLLEGVSEVRYEKKILERAFPLLQLGERIVLICGIVMLGYTSLVILTILKLNRV
;
A
#
# COMPACT_ATOMS: atom_id res chain seq x y z
N MET A 1 -26.10 -24.40 -35.57
CA MET A 1 -24.63 -24.33 -35.36
C MET A 1 -24.18 -22.90 -35.06
N THR A 2 -24.41 -21.92 -35.95
CA THR A 2 -23.95 -20.51 -35.78
C THR A 2 -24.43 -19.82 -34.50
N ARG A 3 -25.71 -19.93 -34.12
CA ARG A 3 -26.26 -19.32 -32.90
C ARG A 3 -25.62 -19.82 -31.60
N LEU A 4 -25.22 -21.10 -31.57
CA LEU A 4 -24.57 -21.70 -30.41
C LEU A 4 -23.11 -21.21 -30.31
N SER A 5 -22.38 -21.21 -31.42
CA SER A 5 -21.00 -20.70 -31.47
C SER A 5 -20.92 -19.22 -31.11
N THR A 6 -21.83 -18.38 -31.61
CA THR A 6 -21.87 -16.95 -31.24
C THR A 6 -22.11 -16.76 -29.75
N ALA A 7 -23.04 -17.51 -29.15
CA ALA A 7 -23.32 -17.41 -27.72
C ALA A 7 -22.10 -17.77 -26.87
N VAL A 8 -21.39 -18.85 -27.21
CA VAL A 8 -20.20 -19.28 -26.46
C VAL A 8 -19.04 -18.29 -26.60
N ILE A 9 -18.82 -17.72 -27.80
CA ILE A 9 -17.81 -16.67 -28.01
C ILE A 9 -18.14 -15.44 -27.17
N THR A 10 -19.39 -14.98 -27.16
CA THR A 10 -19.82 -13.84 -26.33
C THR A 10 -19.58 -14.10 -24.85
N ILE A 11 -19.98 -15.27 -24.34
CA ILE A 11 -19.76 -15.65 -22.94
C ILE A 11 -18.26 -15.66 -22.62
N THR A 12 -17.43 -16.17 -23.52
CA THR A 12 -15.99 -16.28 -23.29
C THR A 12 -15.32 -14.89 -23.23
N ILE A 13 -15.73 -13.96 -24.10
CA ILE A 13 -15.24 -12.57 -24.04
C ILE A 13 -15.63 -11.91 -22.71
N ILE A 14 -16.86 -12.14 -22.24
CA ILE A 14 -17.31 -11.62 -20.94
C ILE A 14 -16.47 -12.20 -19.81
N VAL A 15 -16.17 -13.50 -19.84
CA VAL A 15 -15.31 -14.15 -18.83
C VAL A 15 -13.89 -13.57 -18.85
N ILE A 16 -13.30 -13.37 -20.03
CA ILE A 16 -11.98 -12.74 -20.17
C ILE A 16 -12.00 -11.33 -19.56
N ALA A 17 -12.99 -10.51 -19.93
CA ALA A 17 -13.12 -9.14 -19.43
C ALA A 17 -13.29 -9.12 -17.90
N ALA A 18 -14.14 -9.99 -17.36
CA ALA A 18 -14.37 -10.10 -15.93
C ALA A 18 -13.11 -10.53 -15.17
N THR A 19 -12.38 -11.54 -15.66
CA THR A 19 -11.13 -12.01 -15.06
C THR A 19 -10.06 -10.92 -15.09
N SER A 20 -9.85 -10.26 -16.24
CA SER A 20 -8.89 -9.16 -16.36
C SER A 20 -9.23 -8.01 -15.43
N TYR A 21 -10.52 -7.64 -15.32
CA TYR A 21 -10.96 -6.61 -14.39
C TYR A 21 -10.72 -7.02 -12.92
N GLY A 22 -11.01 -8.27 -12.56
CA GLY A 22 -10.76 -8.80 -11.22
C GLY A 22 -9.28 -8.76 -10.84
N VAL A 23 -8.39 -9.18 -11.74
CA VAL A 23 -6.93 -9.08 -11.56
C VAL A 23 -6.52 -7.62 -11.35
N TYR A 24 -6.95 -6.70 -12.22
CA TYR A 24 -6.63 -5.27 -12.08
C TYR A 24 -7.08 -4.70 -10.74
N ARG A 25 -8.31 -4.99 -10.31
CA ARG A 25 -8.87 -4.53 -9.04
C ARG A 25 -8.09 -5.07 -7.85
N PHE A 26 -7.65 -6.33 -7.90
CA PHE A 26 -6.83 -6.92 -6.85
C PHE A 26 -5.46 -6.23 -6.73
N PHE A 27 -4.78 -5.98 -7.86
CA PHE A 27 -3.50 -5.26 -7.87
C PHE A 27 -3.63 -3.82 -7.35
N ALA A 28 -4.72 -3.13 -7.73
CA ALA A 28 -5.03 -1.81 -7.19
C ALA A 28 -5.27 -1.85 -5.67
N PHE A 29 -6.04 -2.83 -5.19
CA PHE A 29 -6.29 -3.03 -3.76
C PHE A 29 -5.01 -3.34 -2.97
N SER A 30 -4.17 -4.25 -3.46
CA SER A 30 -2.87 -4.57 -2.86
C SER A 30 -1.98 -3.33 -2.77
N SER A 31 -1.94 -2.52 -3.84
CA SER A 31 -1.17 -1.28 -3.86
C SER A 31 -1.67 -0.28 -2.81
N LEU A 32 -2.99 -0.12 -2.67
CA LEU A 32 -3.58 0.75 -1.64
C LEU A 32 -3.23 0.29 -0.23
N LEU A 33 -3.24 -1.03 0.03
CA LEU A 33 -2.86 -1.56 1.34
C LEU A 33 -1.38 -1.32 1.66
N LYS A 34 -0.49 -1.52 0.68
CA LYS A 34 0.94 -1.24 0.82
C LYS A 34 1.20 0.24 1.15
N GLU A 35 0.41 1.16 0.57
CA GLU A 35 0.55 2.61 0.77
C GLU A 35 -0.06 3.14 2.08
N LYS A 36 -0.90 2.34 2.76
CA LYS A 36 -1.40 2.66 4.10
C LYS A 36 -0.34 2.47 5.19
N ILE A 37 0.80 1.87 4.87
CA ILE A 37 1.88 1.70 5.83
C ILE A 37 2.59 3.04 5.98
N GLU A 38 2.54 3.57 7.19
CA GLU A 38 3.04 4.89 7.54
C GLU A 38 4.39 4.82 8.26
N ILE A 39 5.28 5.75 7.91
CA ILE A 39 6.51 6.02 8.64
C ILE A 39 6.28 7.28 9.46
N VAL A 40 6.47 7.20 10.76
CA VAL A 40 6.42 8.36 11.66
C VAL A 40 7.85 8.82 11.91
N VAL A 41 8.16 10.04 11.47
CA VAL A 41 9.47 10.68 11.65
C VAL A 41 9.32 11.75 12.71
N TYR A 42 9.87 11.52 13.90
CA TYR A 42 9.87 12.47 15.00
C TYR A 42 11.00 13.48 14.84
N LEU A 43 10.70 14.74 15.11
CA LEU A 43 11.61 15.85 14.99
C LEU A 43 12.23 16.22 16.33
N GLU A 44 13.43 16.79 16.29
CA GLU A 44 14.01 17.45 17.46
C GLU A 44 13.28 18.77 17.78
N PRO A 45 13.22 19.22 19.04
CA PRO A 45 12.43 20.39 19.45
C PRO A 45 12.78 21.72 18.78
N ALA A 46 14.00 21.84 18.22
CA ALA A 46 14.51 23.03 17.55
C ALA A 46 14.75 22.81 16.04
N ALA A 47 14.23 21.72 15.48
CA ALA A 47 14.45 21.37 14.08
C ALA A 47 13.67 22.25 13.11
N ASP A 48 14.28 22.60 11.97
CA ASP A 48 13.57 23.27 10.88
C ASP A 48 12.73 22.26 10.08
N ALA A 49 11.46 22.17 10.45
CA ALA A 49 10.48 21.29 9.81
C ALA A 49 10.36 21.53 8.29
N SER A 50 10.53 22.78 7.81
CA SER A 50 10.42 23.10 6.38
C SER A 50 11.59 22.54 5.58
N ARG A 51 12.80 22.64 6.13
CA ARG A 51 14.01 22.06 5.54
C ARG A 51 13.92 20.53 5.50
N ILE A 52 13.54 19.90 6.61
CA ILE A 52 13.39 18.43 6.69
C ILE A 52 12.31 17.94 5.73
N LYS A 53 11.16 18.61 5.64
CA LYS A 53 10.11 18.29 4.66
C LYS A 53 10.64 18.34 3.24
N THR A 54 11.45 19.35 2.91
CA THR A 54 12.07 19.48 1.59
C THR A 54 13.01 18.32 1.31
N ASP A 55 13.88 17.96 2.27
CA ASP A 55 14.83 16.87 2.11
C ASP A 55 14.14 15.49 1.99
N ILE A 56 13.08 15.26 2.75
CA ILE A 56 12.26 14.05 2.60
C ILE A 56 11.57 14.03 1.24
N SER A 57 11.04 15.17 0.77
CA SER A 57 10.31 15.26 -0.51
C SER A 57 11.17 15.03 -1.76
N ARG A 58 12.50 15.24 -1.65
CA ARG A 58 13.45 14.93 -2.72
C ARG A 58 13.54 13.43 -3.01
N ASN A 59 13.09 12.58 -2.09
CA ASN A 59 13.05 11.14 -2.30
C ASN A 59 11.93 10.76 -3.26
N ARG A 60 12.30 10.19 -4.42
CA ARG A 60 11.35 9.69 -5.44
C ARG A 60 10.43 8.57 -4.92
N GLU A 61 10.80 7.98 -3.78
CA GLU A 61 10.11 6.86 -3.13
C GLU A 61 8.90 7.33 -2.31
N VAL A 62 8.93 8.59 -1.87
CA VAL A 62 7.88 9.21 -1.09
C VAL A 62 6.68 9.52 -1.98
N LYS A 63 5.50 9.18 -1.49
CA LYS A 63 4.21 9.48 -2.12
C LYS A 63 3.60 10.73 -1.50
N GLU A 64 3.63 10.83 -0.17
CA GLU A 64 2.95 11.87 0.59
C GLU A 64 3.71 12.14 1.90
N ILE A 65 3.70 13.39 2.34
CA ILE A 65 4.28 13.83 3.61
C ILE A 65 3.23 14.70 4.31
N ILE A 66 2.85 14.31 5.52
CA ILE A 66 1.87 15.01 6.35
C ILE A 66 2.59 15.49 7.61
N PHE A 67 2.54 16.79 7.87
CA PHE A 67 3.04 17.34 9.13
C PHE A 67 1.99 17.17 10.22
N VAL A 68 2.41 16.66 11.38
CA VAL A 68 1.57 16.53 12.56
C VAL A 68 2.27 17.26 13.70
N SER A 69 1.66 18.35 14.15
CA SER A 69 2.16 19.09 15.31
C SER A 69 2.01 18.25 16.59
N LYS A 70 2.80 18.56 17.61
CA LYS A 70 2.68 17.99 18.95
C LYS A 70 1.25 18.04 19.50
N ASP A 71 0.52 19.12 19.22
CA ASP A 71 -0.86 19.31 19.70
C ASP A 71 -1.85 18.44 18.90
N ASP A 72 -1.61 18.29 17.59
CA ASP A 72 -2.43 17.44 16.73
C ASP A 72 -2.19 15.96 17.04
N ALA A 73 -0.93 15.57 17.26
CA ALA A 73 -0.54 14.23 17.67
C ALA A 73 -1.22 13.84 19.00
N LEU A 74 -1.25 14.76 19.97
CA LEU A 74 -1.95 14.55 21.23
C LEU A 74 -3.46 14.37 21.05
N ARG A 75 -4.09 15.18 20.18
CA ARG A 75 -5.53 15.03 19.87
C ARG A 75 -5.84 13.71 19.19
N MET A 76 -5.01 13.27 18.24
CA MET A 76 -5.15 11.97 17.57
C MET A 76 -4.99 10.83 18.56
N PHE A 77 -3.94 10.87 19.38
CA PHE A 77 -3.66 9.85 20.38
C PHE A 77 -4.77 9.75 21.43
N ARG A 78 -5.36 10.86 21.89
CA ARG A 78 -6.55 10.86 22.77
C ARG A 78 -7.77 10.21 22.13
N ARG A 79 -7.98 10.40 20.83
CA ARG A 79 -9.09 9.77 20.10
C ARG A 79 -8.89 8.26 19.97
N GLU A 80 -7.66 7.83 19.70
CA GLU A 80 -7.32 6.40 19.56
C GLU A 80 -7.36 5.65 20.89
N MET A 81 -6.89 6.28 21.97
CA MET A 81 -6.93 5.74 23.34
C MET A 81 -8.30 5.88 24.03
N GLY A 82 -9.30 6.41 23.33
CA GLY A 82 -10.68 6.46 23.80
C GLY A 82 -10.93 7.43 24.96
N GLY A 83 -10.47 8.68 24.88
CA GLY A 83 -10.95 9.86 25.64
C GLY A 83 -10.78 9.88 27.18
N ASP A 84 -10.82 8.72 27.83
CA ASP A 84 -11.09 8.51 29.26
C ASP A 84 -10.01 7.64 29.93
N SER A 85 -8.91 7.39 29.21
CA SER A 85 -7.72 6.76 29.79
C SER A 85 -7.07 7.77 30.72
N GLY A 86 -7.25 7.60 32.04
CA GLY A 86 -6.66 8.42 33.12
C GLY A 86 -5.12 8.59 33.06
N ILE A 87 -4.46 7.96 32.09
CA ILE A 87 -3.07 8.17 31.67
C ILE A 87 -2.80 9.65 31.33
N PHE A 88 -3.77 10.37 30.76
CA PHE A 88 -3.59 11.77 30.37
C PHE A 88 -3.62 12.77 31.55
N GLU A 89 -4.27 12.42 32.66
CA GLU A 89 -4.30 13.26 33.87
C GLU A 89 -2.97 13.20 34.65
N VAL A 90 -2.18 12.14 34.45
CA VAL A 90 -0.87 11.93 35.10
C VAL A 90 0.27 12.61 34.33
N MET A 91 0.00 13.20 33.16
CA MET A 91 1.03 13.79 32.30
C MET A 91 1.00 15.33 32.36
N PRO A 92 1.95 15.97 33.07
CA PRO A 92 1.99 17.42 33.22
C PRO A 92 2.46 18.18 31.96
N VAL A 93 3.13 17.50 31.01
CA VAL A 93 3.67 18.10 29.77
C VAL A 93 3.46 17.14 28.60
N ASN A 94 3.16 17.67 27.40
CA ASN A 94 3.01 16.89 26.17
C ASN A 94 4.33 16.19 25.79
N PRO A 95 4.41 14.85 25.81
CA PRO A 95 5.63 14.11 25.54
C PRO A 95 5.82 13.82 24.04
N LEU A 96 4.81 14.14 23.21
CA LEU A 96 4.85 13.88 21.78
C LEU A 96 5.53 15.06 21.08
N PRO A 97 6.69 14.86 20.42
CA PRO A 97 7.30 15.90 19.62
C PRO A 97 6.55 16.08 18.30
N ASP A 98 6.89 17.14 17.58
CA ASP A 98 6.41 17.33 16.20
C ASP A 98 6.88 16.15 15.33
N SER A 99 6.06 15.74 14.37
CA SER A 99 6.36 14.59 13.53
C SER A 99 5.89 14.77 12.09
N PHE A 100 6.51 14.00 11.19
CA PHE A 100 6.04 13.81 9.84
C PHE A 100 5.55 12.38 9.65
N ILE A 101 4.33 12.24 9.14
CA ILE A 101 3.84 10.98 8.60
C ILE A 101 4.24 10.93 7.13
N VAL A 102 5.12 9.99 6.79
CA VAL A 102 5.63 9.77 5.44
C VAL A 102 5.03 8.49 4.90
N ARG A 103 4.31 8.60 3.78
CA ARG A 103 3.79 7.45 3.03
C ARG A 103 4.66 7.18 1.82
N LEU A 104 5.04 5.93 1.64
CA LEU A 104 5.82 5.49 0.48
C LEU A 104 4.90 5.03 -0.65
N LYS A 105 5.41 5.08 -1.89
CA LYS A 105 4.73 4.47 -3.04
C LYS A 105 4.69 2.95 -2.87
N ALA A 106 3.62 2.30 -3.33
CA ALA A 106 3.43 0.84 -3.20
C ALA A 106 4.65 0.00 -3.62
N LYS A 107 5.37 0.43 -4.66
CA LYS A 107 6.59 -0.24 -5.17
C LYS A 107 7.78 -0.23 -4.21
N TYR A 108 7.83 0.72 -3.28
CA TYR A 108 8.91 0.86 -2.30
C TYR A 108 8.47 0.48 -0.88
N ALA A 109 7.18 0.20 -0.67
CA ALA A 109 6.63 -0.35 0.56
C ALA A 109 6.90 -1.86 0.70
N ILE A 110 8.16 -2.25 0.47
CA ILE A 110 8.73 -3.59 0.63
C ILE A 110 9.65 -3.59 1.87
N PRO A 111 9.70 -4.66 2.69
CA PRO A 111 10.54 -4.69 3.91
C PRO A 111 11.95 -4.12 3.74
N ASP A 112 12.70 -4.65 2.77
CA ASP A 112 14.09 -4.23 2.50
C ASP A 112 14.21 -2.78 2.02
N GLY A 113 13.26 -2.32 1.18
CA GLY A 113 13.27 -0.96 0.67
C GLY A 113 12.89 0.04 1.76
N PHE A 114 11.91 -0.32 2.58
CA PHE A 114 11.41 0.48 3.68
C PHE A 114 12.49 0.72 4.73
N GLU A 115 13.23 -0.31 5.13
CA GLU A 115 14.31 -0.19 6.12
C GLU A 115 15.47 0.68 5.62
N LYS A 116 15.82 0.57 4.33
CA LYS A 116 16.80 1.46 3.68
C LYS A 116 16.34 2.91 3.69
N ILE A 117 15.07 3.16 3.38
CA ILE A 117 14.50 4.52 3.35
C ILE A 117 14.45 5.11 4.77
N CYS A 118 13.98 4.35 5.75
CA CYS A 118 13.96 4.77 7.15
C CYS A 118 15.38 5.12 7.63
N SER A 119 16.37 4.31 7.29
CA SER A 119 17.77 4.57 7.66
C SER A 119 18.32 5.85 7.02
N ARG A 120 17.96 6.13 5.76
CA ARG A 120 18.33 7.39 5.07
C ARG A 120 17.65 8.61 5.69
N ILE A 121 16.37 8.50 6.05
CA ILE A 121 15.62 9.58 6.69
C ILE A 121 16.18 9.84 8.11
N LYS A 122 16.57 8.79 8.83
CA LYS A 122 17.15 8.91 10.18
C LYS A 122 18.49 9.65 10.20
N LEU A 123 19.21 9.69 9.07
CA LEU A 123 20.48 10.43 8.94
C LEU A 123 20.29 11.92 8.67
N LEU A 124 19.05 12.40 8.47
CA LEU A 124 18.78 13.82 8.27
C LEU A 124 18.98 14.60 9.58
N GLU A 125 19.59 15.77 9.46
CA GLU A 125 19.79 16.69 10.58
C GLU A 125 18.44 17.19 11.12
N GLY A 126 18.24 17.12 12.45
CA GLY A 126 16.99 17.49 13.12
C GLY A 126 15.92 16.38 13.18
N VAL A 127 16.23 15.16 12.71
CA VAL A 127 15.39 13.97 12.94
C VAL A 127 15.83 13.27 14.22
N SER A 128 14.90 13.14 15.18
CA SER A 128 15.14 12.47 16.46
C SER A 128 15.00 10.95 16.34
N GLU A 129 13.86 10.49 15.84
CA GLU A 129 13.56 9.05 15.73
C GLU A 129 12.68 8.78 14.51
N VAL A 130 12.88 7.63 13.87
CA VAL A 130 12.00 7.14 12.79
C VAL A 130 11.35 5.85 13.28
N ARG A 131 10.03 5.86 13.46
CA ARG A 131 9.23 4.70 13.86
C ARG A 131 8.33 4.23 12.73
N TYR A 132 8.18 2.92 12.67
CA TYR A 132 7.26 2.24 11.77
C TYR A 132 6.91 0.88 12.33
N GLU A 133 5.74 0.35 11.94
CA GLU A 133 5.27 -0.92 12.46
C GLU A 133 5.82 -2.10 11.65
N LYS A 134 7.05 -2.52 11.99
CA LYS A 134 7.77 -3.62 11.33
C LYS A 134 6.94 -4.90 11.24
N LYS A 135 6.18 -5.24 12.30
CA LYS A 135 5.31 -6.42 12.35
C LYS A 135 4.20 -6.39 11.30
N ILE A 136 3.61 -5.22 11.03
CA ILE A 136 2.58 -5.08 9.98
C ILE A 136 3.24 -5.29 8.62
N LEU A 137 4.38 -4.66 8.39
CA LEU A 137 5.10 -4.77 7.12
C LEU A 137 5.53 -6.23 6.85
N GLU A 138 6.16 -6.90 7.82
CA GLU A 138 6.64 -8.27 7.68
C GLU A 138 5.53 -9.31 7.52
N ARG A 139 4.33 -9.05 8.05
CA ARG A 139 3.21 -10.00 7.94
C ARG A 139 2.32 -9.72 6.73
N ALA A 140 1.94 -8.46 6.52
CA ALA A 140 1.02 -8.09 5.44
C ALA A 140 1.69 -8.18 4.07
N PHE A 141 2.95 -7.77 3.97
CA PHE A 141 3.64 -7.72 2.69
C PHE A 141 3.78 -9.09 1.99
N PRO A 142 4.29 -10.16 2.62
CA PRO A 142 4.38 -11.47 1.97
C PRO A 142 3.01 -12.06 1.65
N LEU A 143 1.98 -11.81 2.48
CA LEU A 143 0.60 -12.22 2.19
C LEU A 143 0.07 -11.54 0.91
N LEU A 144 0.29 -10.23 0.77
CA LEU A 144 -0.11 -9.49 -0.42
C LEU A 144 0.65 -9.95 -1.67
N GLN A 145 1.97 -10.17 -1.56
CA GLN A 145 2.75 -10.71 -2.68
C GLN A 145 2.32 -12.12 -3.08
N LEU A 146 2.03 -12.98 -2.12
CA LEU A 146 1.53 -14.32 -2.39
C LEU A 146 0.17 -14.26 -3.09
N GLY A 147 -0.73 -13.40 -2.61
CA GLY A 147 -2.02 -13.14 -3.26
C GLY A 147 -1.87 -12.62 -4.69
N GLU A 148 -0.97 -11.67 -4.93
CA GLU A 148 -0.66 -11.13 -6.27
C GLU A 148 -0.19 -12.24 -7.21
N ARG A 149 0.69 -13.13 -6.73
CA ARG A 149 1.16 -14.29 -7.51
C ARG A 149 0.02 -15.28 -7.82
N ILE A 150 -0.80 -15.61 -6.83
CA ILE A 150 -1.93 -16.53 -7.02
C ILE A 150 -2.92 -15.94 -8.04
N VAL A 151 -3.32 -14.69 -7.87
CA VAL A 151 -4.25 -14.00 -8.78
C VAL A 151 -3.69 -13.92 -10.20
N LEU A 152 -2.38 -13.65 -10.34
CA LEU A 152 -1.72 -13.66 -11.63
C LEU A 152 -1.73 -15.05 -12.29
N ILE A 153 -1.37 -16.10 -11.55
CA ILE A 153 -1.37 -17.48 -12.04
C ILE A 153 -2.78 -17.91 -12.43
N CYS A 154 -3.78 -17.69 -11.56
CA CYS A 154 -5.18 -17.99 -11.86
C CYS A 154 -5.67 -17.22 -13.09
N GLY A 155 -5.29 -15.95 -13.23
CA GLY A 155 -5.59 -15.13 -14.40
C GLY A 155 -5.00 -15.74 -15.68
N ILE A 156 -3.72 -16.12 -15.67
CA ILE A 156 -3.05 -16.76 -16.82
C ILE A 156 -3.72 -18.09 -17.17
N VAL A 157 -4.03 -18.94 -16.18
CA VAL A 157 -4.70 -20.23 -16.39
C VAL A 157 -6.10 -20.04 -17.00
N MET A 158 -6.89 -19.08 -16.50
CA MET A 158 -8.20 -18.77 -17.06
C MET A 158 -8.12 -18.21 -18.49
N LEU A 159 -7.16 -17.34 -18.76
CA LEU A 159 -6.93 -16.82 -20.11
C LEU A 159 -6.50 -17.93 -21.09
N GLY A 160 -5.66 -18.87 -20.65
CA GLY A 160 -5.28 -20.04 -21.43
C GLY A 160 -6.47 -20.95 -21.72
N TYR A 161 -7.30 -21.23 -20.71
CA TYR A 161 -8.51 -22.05 -20.86
C TYR A 161 -9.50 -21.43 -21.85
N THR A 162 -9.80 -20.14 -21.69
CA THR A 162 -10.73 -19.41 -22.59
C THR A 162 -10.21 -19.34 -24.03
N SER A 163 -8.89 -19.18 -24.21
CA SER A 163 -8.26 -19.24 -25.53
C SER A 163 -8.41 -20.62 -26.19
N LEU A 164 -8.22 -21.71 -25.44
CA LEU A 164 -8.42 -23.08 -25.92
C LEU A 164 -9.88 -23.35 -26.35
N VAL A 165 -10.85 -22.84 -25.58
CA VAL A 165 -12.28 -22.96 -25.92
C VAL A 165 -12.57 -22.26 -27.26
N ILE A 166 -12.07 -21.03 -27.45
CA ILE A 166 -12.24 -20.29 -28.71
C ILE A 166 -11.60 -21.06 -29.88
N LEU A 167 -10.38 -21.55 -29.72
CA LEU A 167 -9.68 -22.32 -30.77
C LEU A 167 -10.44 -23.60 -31.16
N THR A 168 -11.00 -24.30 -30.17
CA THR A 168 -11.79 -25.52 -30.39
C THR A 168 -13.04 -25.22 -31.21
N ILE A 169 -13.75 -24.12 -30.89
CA ILE A 169 -14.95 -23.68 -31.61
C ILE A 169 -14.61 -23.25 -33.04
N LEU A 170 -13.51 -22.52 -33.23
CA LEU A 170 -13.06 -22.11 -34.56
C LEU A 170 -12.70 -23.31 -35.45
N LYS A 171 -12.08 -24.34 -34.88
CA LYS A 171 -11.78 -25.58 -35.60
C LYS A 171 -13.05 -26.35 -35.94
N LEU A 172 -14.00 -26.44 -35.01
CA LEU A 172 -15.28 -27.13 -35.22
C LEU A 172 -16.16 -26.47 -36.30
N ASN A 173 -16.11 -25.15 -36.44
CA ASN A 173 -16.90 -24.42 -37.46
C ASN A 173 -16.25 -24.41 -38.86
N ARG A 174 -15.00 -24.89 -39.00
CA ARG A 174 -14.30 -25.02 -40.30
C ARG A 174 -14.44 -26.40 -40.94
N VAL A 175 -14.91 -27.40 -40.19
CA VAL A 175 -15.18 -28.78 -40.66
C VAL A 175 -16.65 -28.91 -40.98
#